data_AF-A0A0G1N3Y7-F1
#
_entry.id   AF-A0A0G1N3Y7-F1
#
_cell.length_a   1.000
_cell.length_b   1.000
_cell.length_c   1.000
_cell.angle_alpha   90.00
_cell.angle_beta   90.00
_cell.angle_gamma   90.00
#
_symmetry.space_group_name_H-M   'P 1'
#
loop_
_entity.id
_entity.type
_entity.pdbx_description
1 polymer ?
#
loop_
_entity_poly.entity_id
_entity_poly.type
_entity_poly.pdbx_seq_one_letter_code
_entity_poly.pdbx_strand_id
1 'polypeptide(L)'
;MSFDISSIPAGATIEQATLKLYQTEVVGIPYTSSLIVDHVNYGSSWSATPYDGSPLANNIGTLTNNATVEWKDLVVTSSVVEDRTNSRTRAQFAIRFATETTGTDAWARFVSADGSGNPPRLVVSYH
;
A
#
# COMPACT_ATOMS: atom_id res chain seq x y z
N MET A 1 -3.34 -3.13 3.89
CA MET A 1 -2.08 -3.94 3.86
C MET A 1 -1.19 -3.55 5.02
N SER A 2 -0.38 -4.47 5.55
CA SER A 2 0.44 -4.20 6.74
C SER A 2 1.76 -4.96 6.71
N PHE A 3 2.88 -4.24 6.78
CA PHE A 3 4.24 -4.77 6.68
C PHE A 3 4.99 -4.57 7.99
N ASP A 4 5.64 -5.62 8.48
CA ASP A 4 6.54 -5.51 9.63
C ASP A 4 7.85 -4.82 9.19
N ILE A 5 8.21 -3.75 9.89
CA ILE A 5 9.44 -2.97 9.67
C ILE A 5 10.34 -2.97 10.91
N SER A 6 10.04 -3.81 11.91
CA SER A 6 10.80 -3.91 13.16
C SER A 6 12.23 -4.42 12.97
N SER A 7 12.49 -5.13 11.87
CA SER A 7 13.83 -5.61 11.50
C SER A 7 14.77 -4.51 11.01
N ILE A 8 14.25 -3.31 10.68
CA ILE A 8 15.10 -2.15 10.35
C ILE A 8 15.78 -1.71 11.65
N PRO A 9 17.13 -1.63 11.71
CA PRO A 9 17.83 -1.20 12.91
C PRO A 9 17.38 0.18 13.40
N ALA A 10 17.44 0.41 14.71
CA ALA A 10 17.24 1.75 15.26
C ALA A 10 18.37 2.68 14.80
N GLY A 11 18.03 3.88 14.33
CA GLY A 11 18.99 4.86 13.82
C GLY A 11 19.47 4.64 12.38
N ALA A 12 19.03 3.58 11.69
CA ALA A 12 19.33 3.39 10.28
C ALA A 12 18.74 4.52 9.42
N THR A 13 19.49 4.95 8.40
CA THR A 13 19.01 5.94 7.43
C THR A 13 18.29 5.21 6.30
N ILE A 14 16.99 5.43 6.17
CA ILE A 14 16.20 4.85 5.07
C ILE A 14 16.46 5.68 3.81
N GLU A 15 17.03 5.05 2.79
CA GLU A 15 17.29 5.67 1.49
C GLU A 15 16.06 5.64 0.60
N GLN A 16 15.41 4.48 0.51
CA GLN A 16 14.22 4.29 -0.30
C GLN A 16 13.33 3.19 0.27
N ALA A 17 12.01 3.41 0.25
CA ALA A 17 11.03 2.36 0.40
C ALA A 17 10.08 2.33 -0.80
N THR A 18 9.86 1.14 -1.38
CA THR A 18 8.96 0.94 -2.52
C THR A 18 7.89 -0.09 -2.17
N LEU A 19 6.62 0.32 -2.20
CA LEU A 19 5.46 -0.56 -2.11
C LEU A 19 5.22 -1.21 -3.47
N LYS A 20 5.03 -2.54 -3.52
CA LYS A 20 4.80 -3.30 -4.75
C LYS A 20 3.63 -4.27 -4.58
N LEU A 21 2.65 -4.18 -5.47
CA LEU A 21 1.46 -5.02 -5.51
C LEU A 21 1.33 -5.69 -6.87
N TYR A 22 1.06 -7.00 -6.91
CA TYR A 22 0.88 -7.69 -8.18
C TYR A 22 -0.59 -7.72 -8.57
N GLN A 23 -0.93 -7.10 -9.69
CA GLN A 23 -2.26 -7.17 -10.28
C GLN A 23 -2.43 -8.53 -10.96
N THR A 24 -3.61 -9.14 -10.79
CA THR A 24 -3.94 -10.46 -11.36
C THR A 24 -5.09 -10.42 -12.34
N GLU A 25 -5.99 -9.45 -12.19
CA GLU A 25 -7.22 -9.39 -12.97
C GLU A 25 -7.72 -7.96 -13.02
N VAL A 26 -8.29 -7.58 -14.16
CA VAL A 26 -9.00 -6.32 -14.37
C VAL A 26 -10.30 -6.64 -15.09
N VAL A 27 -11.41 -6.15 -14.53
CA VAL A 27 -12.73 -6.20 -15.15
C VAL A 27 -13.19 -4.76 -15.38
N GLY A 28 -13.76 -4.49 -16.56
CA GLY A 28 -14.18 -3.14 -16.95
C GLY A 28 -13.00 -2.19 -17.21
N ILE A 29 -13.20 -0.90 -16.93
CA ILE A 29 -12.21 0.18 -17.15
C ILE A 29 -11.91 0.96 -15.86
N PRO A 30 -11.43 0.30 -14.79
CA PRO A 30 -11.28 0.95 -13.48
C PRO A 30 -10.19 2.03 -13.46
N TYR A 31 -9.25 1.96 -14.40
CA TYR A 31 -8.16 2.91 -14.59
C TYR A 31 -8.56 4.20 -15.32
N THR A 32 -9.86 4.49 -15.43
CA THR A 32 -10.34 5.85 -15.73
C THR A 32 -10.07 6.82 -14.57
N SER A 33 -9.79 6.28 -13.37
CA SER A 33 -9.27 7.00 -12.21
C SER A 33 -7.88 6.50 -11.81
N SER A 34 -7.19 7.27 -10.96
CA SER A 34 -5.88 6.91 -10.43
C SER A 34 -6.00 5.92 -9.28
N LEU A 35 -5.23 4.83 -9.33
CA LEU A 35 -5.06 3.91 -8.20
C LEU A 35 -4.08 4.53 -7.19
N ILE A 36 -4.62 5.11 -6.12
CA ILE A 36 -3.86 5.85 -5.12
C ILE A 36 -3.67 5.04 -3.84
N VAL A 37 -2.68 5.47 -3.06
CA VAL A 37 -2.33 4.88 -1.77
C VAL A 37 -2.58 5.90 -0.66
N ASP A 38 -3.18 5.44 0.44
CA ASP A 38 -3.23 6.16 1.71
C ASP A 38 -2.28 5.49 2.72
N HIS A 39 -1.58 6.29 3.53
CA HIS A 39 -0.83 5.82 4.69
C HIS A 39 -1.76 5.79 5.89
N VAL A 40 -1.90 4.64 6.51
CA VAL A 40 -2.92 4.36 7.53
C VAL A 40 -2.26 3.72 8.75
N ASN A 41 -2.95 3.74 9.87
CA ASN A 41 -2.56 2.99 11.06
C ASN A 41 -3.75 2.18 11.57
N TYR A 42 -3.74 0.88 11.28
CA TYR A 42 -4.73 -0.08 11.76
C TYR A 42 -4.48 -0.52 13.21
N GLY A 43 -3.40 -0.05 13.82
CA GLY A 43 -2.92 -0.52 15.12
C GLY A 43 -2.14 -1.83 15.03
N SER A 44 -1.78 -2.36 16.20
CA SER A 44 -0.98 -3.58 16.36
C SER A 44 -1.81 -4.87 16.47
N SER A 45 -3.12 -4.74 16.67
CA SER A 45 -4.07 -5.85 16.80
C SER A 45 -5.26 -5.67 15.87
N TRP A 46 -5.85 -6.77 15.43
CA TRP A 46 -7.12 -6.72 14.71
C TRP A 46 -8.20 -6.02 15.57
N SER A 47 -8.91 -5.06 14.98
CA SER A 47 -10.16 -4.52 15.52
C SER A 47 -11.28 -4.82 14.51
N ALA A 48 -12.53 -4.82 14.96
CA ALA A 48 -13.69 -5.02 14.09
C ALA A 48 -13.99 -3.81 13.17
N THR A 49 -13.27 -2.69 13.37
CA THR A 49 -13.36 -1.46 12.59
C THR A 49 -12.01 -1.07 11.96
N PRO A 50 -11.21 -2.02 11.42
CA PRO A 50 -9.86 -1.72 10.99
C PRO A 50 -9.87 -0.83 9.73
N TYR A 51 -10.98 -0.81 9.00
CA TYR A 51 -11.21 0.06 7.86
C TYR A 51 -11.61 1.49 8.25
N ASP A 52 -11.87 1.76 9.54
CA ASP A 52 -12.24 3.09 10.06
C ASP A 52 -11.05 3.83 10.71
N GLY A 53 -9.84 3.26 10.62
CA GLY A 53 -8.63 3.97 11.05
C GLY A 53 -8.42 5.19 10.18
N SER A 54 -8.57 6.39 10.75
CA SER A 54 -8.29 7.63 10.02
C SER A 54 -6.89 7.56 9.42
N PRO A 55 -6.73 7.81 8.11
CA PRO A 55 -5.42 7.81 7.47
C PRO A 55 -4.49 8.80 8.18
N LEU A 56 -3.25 8.38 8.39
CA LEU A 56 -2.15 9.23 8.84
C LEU A 56 -1.85 10.28 7.75
N ALA A 57 -1.89 9.85 6.49
CA ALA A 57 -1.84 10.71 5.32
C ALA A 57 -2.68 10.12 4.18
N ASN A 58 -3.51 10.97 3.56
CA ASN A 58 -4.29 10.59 2.38
C ASN A 58 -3.50 10.83 1.09
N ASN A 59 -3.73 9.99 0.08
CA ASN A 59 -3.22 10.16 -1.27
C ASN A 59 -1.71 10.47 -1.31
N ILE A 60 -0.91 9.59 -0.69
CA ILE A 60 0.55 9.73 -0.64
C ILE A 60 1.22 9.53 -2.00
N GLY A 61 0.46 9.04 -2.98
CA GLY A 61 0.87 8.89 -4.37
C GLY A 61 0.00 7.91 -5.14
N THR A 62 0.33 7.76 -6.42
CA THR A 62 -0.37 6.89 -7.37
C THR A 62 0.53 5.70 -7.69
N LEU A 63 0.01 4.48 -7.51
CA LEU A 63 0.67 3.27 -8.01
C LEU A 63 0.75 3.32 -9.54
N THR A 64 1.64 2.55 -10.16
CA THR A 64 1.64 2.31 -11.61
C THR A 64 0.20 2.17 -12.14
N ASN A 65 -0.25 3.13 -12.96
CA ASN A 65 -1.68 3.34 -13.21
C ASN A 65 -2.11 2.86 -14.60
N ASN A 66 -2.26 1.56 -14.77
CA ASN A 66 -2.72 0.97 -16.03
C ASN A 66 -3.34 -0.43 -15.81
N ALA A 67 -4.09 -0.91 -16.79
CA ALA A 67 -4.81 -2.19 -16.73
C ALA A 67 -3.96 -3.44 -17.01
N THR A 68 -2.67 -3.30 -17.34
CA THR A 68 -1.78 -4.45 -17.60
C THR A 68 -1.62 -5.30 -16.33
N VAL A 69 -1.65 -6.62 -16.47
CA VAL A 69 -1.37 -7.57 -15.37
C VAL A 69 0.13 -7.57 -15.11
N GLU A 70 0.56 -6.88 -14.06
CA GLU A 70 1.96 -6.68 -13.70
C GLU A 70 2.11 -6.22 -12.24
N TRP A 71 3.35 -6.01 -11.81
CA TRP A 71 3.64 -5.29 -10.59
C TRP A 71 3.26 -3.81 -10.74
N LYS A 72 2.48 -3.30 -9.80
CA LYS A 72 2.20 -1.88 -9.61
C LYS A 72 2.99 -1.40 -8.40
N ASP A 73 3.67 -0.27 -8.52
CA ASP A 73 4.56 0.20 -7.47
C ASP A 73 4.48 1.72 -7.22
N LEU A 74 4.90 2.10 -6.01
CA LEU A 74 4.95 3.47 -5.52
C LEU A 74 6.09 3.61 -4.52
N VAL A 75 6.86 4.69 -4.61
CA VAL A 75 7.83 5.08 -3.58
C VAL A 75 7.09 5.66 -2.37
N VAL A 76 7.32 5.08 -1.20
CA VAL A 76 6.65 5.39 0.08
C VAL A 76 7.66 5.69 1.20
N THR A 77 8.86 6.16 0.82
CA THR A 77 9.98 6.43 1.76
C THR A 77 9.56 7.31 2.94
N SER A 78 8.82 8.39 2.69
CA SER A 78 8.36 9.31 3.75
C SER A 78 7.49 8.61 4.78
N SER A 79 6.56 7.75 4.37
CA SER A 79 5.69 7.00 5.27
C SER A 79 6.49 6.05 6.17
N VAL A 80 7.46 5.33 5.61
CA VAL A 80 8.30 4.40 6.41
C VAL A 80 9.20 5.17 7.38
N VAL A 81 9.76 6.30 6.96
CA VAL A 81 10.53 7.20 7.86
C VAL A 81 9.64 7.74 8.98
N GLU A 82 8.42 8.16 8.67
CA GLU A 82 7.46 8.65 9.67
C GLU A 82 7.12 7.55 10.70
N ASP A 83 6.85 6.33 10.23
CA ASP A 83 6.54 5.20 11.10
C ASP A 83 7.70 4.88 12.03
N ARG A 84 8.95 4.86 11.53
CA ARG A 84 10.14 4.67 12.35
C ARG A 84 10.36 5.79 13.36
N THR A 85 10.16 7.05 12.94
CA THR A 85 10.31 8.22 13.81
C THR A 85 9.29 8.19 14.95
N ASN A 86 8.08 7.67 14.70
CA ASN A 86 7.03 7.49 15.69
C ASN A 86 7.09 6.13 16.41
N SER A 87 8.21 5.41 16.32
CA SER A 87 8.41 4.09 16.94
C SER A 87 7.36 3.04 16.58
N ARG A 88 6.70 3.18 15.42
CA ARG A 88 5.79 2.16 14.89
C ARG A 88 6.62 1.02 14.31
N THR A 89 6.22 -0.21 14.64
CA THR A 89 6.86 -1.43 14.16
C THR A 89 6.31 -1.91 12.83
N ARG A 90 5.26 -1.26 12.32
CA ARG A 90 4.59 -1.64 11.08
C ARG A 90 4.38 -0.42 10.19
N ALA A 91 4.56 -0.61 8.88
CA ALA A 91 4.13 0.31 7.84
C ALA A 91 2.84 -0.23 7.21
N GLN A 92 1.81 0.62 7.13
CA GLN A 92 0.46 0.20 6.79
C GLN A 92 -0.14 1.09 5.70
N PHE A 93 -0.75 0.47 4.70
CA PHE A 93 -1.21 1.16 3.50
C PHE A 93 -2.57 0.63 3.04
N ALA A 94 -3.42 1.54 2.57
CA ALA A 94 -4.67 1.24 1.88
C ALA A 94 -4.55 1.64 0.40
N ILE A 95 -5.20 0.89 -0.49
CA ILE A 95 -5.34 1.28 -1.91
C ILE A 95 -6.79 1.54 -2.23
N ARG A 96 -7.03 2.52 -3.09
CA ARG A 96 -8.35 2.83 -3.65
C ARG A 96 -8.19 3.58 -4.96
N PHE A 97 -9.23 3.56 -5.78
CA PHE A 97 -9.31 4.53 -6.87
C PHE A 97 -9.63 5.92 -6.30
N ALA A 98 -9.01 6.96 -6.85
CA ALA A 98 -9.21 8.34 -6.40
C ALA A 98 -10.68 8.79 -6.56
N THR A 99 -11.35 8.23 -7.56
CA THR A 99 -12.78 8.36 -7.80
C THR A 99 -13.33 6.97 -8.03
N GLU A 100 -14.25 6.54 -7.19
CA GLU A 100 -15.02 5.33 -7.43
C GLU A 100 -16.14 5.65 -8.43
N THR A 101 -16.19 4.92 -9.54
CA THR A 101 -17.27 5.05 -10.50
C THR A 101 -18.52 4.37 -9.96
N THR A 102 -19.64 5.09 -9.92
CA THR A 102 -20.96 4.51 -9.70
C THR A 102 -21.49 3.99 -11.04
N GLY A 103 -21.74 2.68 -11.18
CA GLY A 103 -22.18 2.07 -12.44
C GLY A 103 -21.61 0.66 -12.67
N THR A 104 -21.41 0.29 -13.94
CA THR A 104 -20.92 -1.03 -14.39
C THR A 104 -19.70 -1.48 -13.58
N ASP A 105 -19.70 -2.75 -13.15
CA ASP A 105 -18.62 -3.32 -12.33
C ASP A 105 -17.25 -3.15 -13.01
N ALA A 106 -16.44 -2.23 -12.47
CA ALA A 106 -15.07 -1.99 -12.90
C ALA A 106 -14.15 -2.12 -11.69
N TRP A 107 -13.23 -3.08 -11.72
CA TRP A 107 -12.36 -3.37 -10.60
C TRP A 107 -11.03 -3.99 -11.03
N ALA A 108 -10.04 -3.83 -10.16
CA ALA A 108 -8.72 -4.43 -10.27
C ALA A 108 -8.49 -5.34 -9.06
N ARG A 109 -8.02 -6.56 -9.28
CA ARG A 109 -7.69 -7.51 -8.22
C ARG A 109 -6.18 -7.67 -8.07
N PHE A 110 -5.74 -7.58 -6.82
CA PHE A 110 -4.35 -7.75 -6.41
C PHE A 110 -4.19 -9.02 -5.58
N VAL A 111 -3.00 -9.63 -5.66
CA VAL A 111 -2.64 -10.77 -4.80
C VAL A 111 -2.67 -10.33 -3.34
N SER A 112 -3.31 -11.13 -2.47
CA SER A 112 -3.28 -10.93 -1.02
C SER A 112 -2.06 -11.59 -0.38
N ALA A 113 -1.81 -11.34 0.90
CA ALA A 113 -0.70 -11.99 1.62
C ALA A 113 -0.85 -13.53 1.67
N ASP A 114 -2.08 -14.03 1.71
CA ASP A 114 -2.40 -15.47 1.72
C ASP A 114 -2.47 -16.09 0.31
N GLY A 115 -2.26 -15.27 -0.73
CA GLY A 115 -2.23 -15.71 -2.12
C GLY A 115 -0.89 -16.34 -2.52
N SER A 116 -0.90 -17.19 -3.55
CA SER A 116 0.32 -17.83 -4.06
C SER A 116 1.15 -16.89 -4.96
N GLY A 117 2.48 -17.03 -4.91
CA GLY A 117 3.43 -16.49 -5.90
C GLY A 117 3.92 -15.07 -5.63
N ASN A 118 3.05 -14.08 -5.84
CA ASN A 118 3.43 -12.65 -5.87
C ASN A 118 2.73 -11.82 -4.77
N PRO A 119 2.91 -12.14 -3.47
CA PRO A 119 2.27 -11.39 -2.39
C PRO A 119 2.76 -9.93 -2.39
N PRO A 120 1.98 -9.00 -1.79
CA PRO A 120 2.40 -7.61 -1.59
C PRO A 120 3.77 -7.52 -0.93
N ARG A 121 4.61 -6.58 -1.38
CA ARG A 121 5.96 -6.38 -0.84
C ARG A 121 6.20 -4.91 -0.52
N LEU A 122 6.93 -4.68 0.57
CA LEU A 122 7.57 -3.41 0.88
C LEU A 122 9.08 -3.66 0.83
N VAL A 123 9.76 -3.04 -0.15
CA VAL A 123 11.20 -3.17 -0.34
C VAL A 123 11.86 -1.93 0.23
N VAL A 124 12.75 -2.09 1.22
CA VAL A 124 13.40 -0.97 1.92
C VAL A 124 14.92 -1.09 1.79
N SER A 125 15.56 -0.04 1.30
CA SER A 125 17.01 0.14 1.29
C SER A 125 17.42 1.10 2.40
N TYR A 126 18.43 0.73 3.20
CA TYR A 126 18.93 1.52 4.32
C TYR A 126 20.41 1.23 4.60
N HIS A 127 21.08 2.15 5.32
CA HIS A 127 22.45 1.99 5.84
C HIS A 127 22.58 2.44 7.29
#